data_AF-A0AA38P306-F1
#
_entry.id   AF-A0AA38P306-F1
#
_cell.length_a   1.000
_cell.length_b   1.000
_cell.length_c   1.000
_cell.angle_alpha   90.00
_cell.angle_beta   90.00
_cell.angle_gamma   90.00
#
_symmetry.space_group_name_H-M   'P 1'
#
loop_
_entity.id
_entity.type
_entity.pdbx_description
1 polymer ?
#
loop_
_entity_poly.entity_id
_entity_poly.type
_entity_poly.pdbx_seq_one_letter_code
_entity_poly.pdbx_strand_id
1 'polypeptide(L)'
;MESPISLADISQSPPSETLDLPSNVDDSTPSAPNTNPSHTLGGEWGDTSSDAWGSGWGEPNTGWGHSYTSNWGTEYLTRSSVLQTVRSDFSSANLTATGTDDRNPSLDDLHNEAWSSIQLYRSSEQGRKDHAPFPTFTLPQVEQRFQQVQASIRIRLREKEVLANEIEAMAQNLADKKKKAKEIEDKLVSLKFSVEELRDLHLIAHARLP
;
A
#
# COMPACT_ATOMS: atom_id res chain seq x y z
N MET A 1 6.15 -52.04 -44.01
CA MET A 1 7.14 -51.08 -43.49
C MET A 1 6.41 -50.25 -42.45
N GLU A 2 6.12 -50.75 -41.25
CA GLU A 2 7.06 -51.15 -40.17
C GLU A 2 8.12 -50.05 -40.01
N SER A 3 8.32 -49.34 -38.89
CA SER A 3 7.90 -49.48 -37.49
C SER A 3 8.22 -48.13 -36.75
N PRO A 4 7.85 -47.97 -35.46
CA PRO A 4 7.61 -46.68 -34.79
C PRO A 4 8.80 -46.16 -33.94
N ILE A 5 8.68 -44.94 -33.42
CA ILE A 5 9.52 -44.40 -32.33
C ILE A 5 8.55 -43.86 -31.26
N SER A 6 8.21 -44.65 -30.23
CA SER A 6 8.90 -44.89 -28.96
C SER A 6 8.70 -43.75 -27.94
N LEU A 7 7.73 -43.98 -27.04
CA LEU A 7 7.63 -43.33 -25.74
C LEU A 7 8.82 -43.73 -24.88
N ALA A 8 9.54 -42.76 -24.34
CA ALA A 8 10.37 -42.94 -23.16
C ALA A 8 9.92 -41.97 -22.07
N ASP A 9 9.33 -42.60 -21.07
CA ASP A 9 9.03 -42.14 -19.72
C ASP A 9 10.31 -41.71 -19.00
N ILE A 10 10.35 -40.48 -18.47
CA ILE A 10 11.27 -40.10 -17.37
C ILE A 10 10.48 -39.25 -16.37
N SER A 11 9.81 -39.98 -15.48
CA SER A 11 9.61 -39.62 -14.08
C SER A 11 10.88 -39.04 -13.45
N GLN A 12 10.78 -37.83 -12.87
CA GLN A 12 11.59 -37.42 -11.72
C GLN A 12 10.91 -36.26 -10.99
N SER A 13 10.26 -36.59 -9.88
CA SER A 13 9.91 -35.66 -8.79
C SER A 13 11.15 -35.38 -7.91
N PRO A 14 11.13 -34.29 -7.13
CA PRO A 14 12.33 -33.52 -6.78
C PRO A 14 13.05 -34.02 -5.52
N PRO A 15 14.35 -33.75 -5.35
CA PRO A 15 14.99 -33.87 -4.05
C PRO A 15 14.60 -32.72 -3.13
N SER A 16 14.17 -33.11 -1.92
CA SER A 16 13.92 -32.25 -0.78
C SER A 16 15.23 -31.64 -0.27
N GLU A 17 15.32 -30.31 -0.22
CA GLU A 17 16.36 -29.63 0.54
C GLU A 17 15.83 -29.14 1.89
N THR A 18 16.58 -29.56 2.88
CA THR A 18 16.39 -29.48 4.33
C THR A 18 16.59 -28.05 4.83
N LEU A 19 15.64 -27.57 5.62
CA LEU A 19 15.75 -26.34 6.40
C LEU A 19 16.67 -26.58 7.61
N ASP A 20 17.91 -26.08 7.53
CA ASP A 20 18.78 -25.95 8.70
C ASP A 20 18.48 -24.63 9.43
N LEU A 21 17.79 -24.76 10.57
CA LEU A 21 17.63 -23.72 11.58
C LEU A 21 18.82 -23.78 12.55
N PRO A 22 19.61 -22.72 12.74
CA PRO A 22 20.52 -22.64 13.87
C PRO A 22 19.76 -22.26 15.16
N SER A 23 19.78 -23.20 16.08
CA SER A 23 19.48 -23.05 17.50
C SER A 23 20.49 -22.11 18.17
N ASN A 24 20.01 -21.01 18.73
CA ASN A 24 20.72 -20.30 19.80
C ASN A 24 19.77 -20.13 20.98
N VAL A 25 20.03 -20.96 21.98
CA VAL A 25 19.60 -20.83 23.36
C VAL A 25 20.51 -19.77 23.97
N ASP A 26 19.97 -18.66 24.46
CA ASP A 26 20.66 -17.94 25.51
C ASP A 26 19.68 -17.41 26.55
N ASP A 27 20.00 -17.83 27.75
CA ASP A 27 19.31 -17.70 29.02
C ASP A 27 19.80 -16.42 29.68
N SER A 28 18.89 -15.47 29.95
CA SER A 28 19.09 -14.41 30.95
C SER A 28 17.79 -13.65 31.17
N THR A 29 17.02 -14.10 32.15
CA THR A 29 16.02 -13.27 32.86
C THR A 29 16.70 -12.55 34.02
N PRO A 30 16.31 -11.30 34.29
CA PRO A 30 16.22 -10.84 35.67
C PRO A 30 14.80 -10.43 36.03
N SER A 31 14.34 -11.01 37.14
CA SER A 31 13.08 -10.80 37.83
C SER A 31 12.80 -9.33 38.18
N ALA A 32 11.54 -8.92 38.05
CA ALA A 32 10.95 -7.82 38.80
C ALA A 32 9.47 -8.12 39.13
N PRO A 33 8.93 -7.56 40.23
CA PRO A 33 8.00 -8.28 41.08
C PRO A 33 6.51 -8.10 40.75
N ASN A 34 5.82 -9.20 41.04
CA ASN A 34 4.39 -9.39 41.23
C ASN A 34 3.74 -8.30 42.11
N THR A 35 2.70 -7.64 41.60
CA THR A 35 1.56 -7.19 42.43
C THR A 35 0.28 -7.29 41.62
N ASN A 36 -0.56 -8.23 42.03
CA ASN A 36 -1.98 -8.27 41.73
C ASN A 36 -2.71 -8.07 43.07
N PRO A 37 -3.79 -7.30 43.12
CA PRO A 37 -4.95 -7.80 43.85
C PRO A 37 -6.26 -7.64 43.07
N SER A 38 -6.84 -8.82 42.81
CA SER A 38 -8.24 -9.21 42.91
C SER A 38 -9.38 -8.16 42.96
N HIS A 39 -10.32 -8.41 42.03
CA HIS A 39 -11.78 -8.46 42.20
C HIS A 39 -12.55 -7.20 42.59
N THR A 40 -13.42 -6.74 41.69
CA THR A 40 -14.86 -6.68 42.01
C THR A 40 -15.71 -6.91 40.76
N LEU A 41 -16.68 -7.81 40.89
CA LEU A 41 -17.75 -8.15 39.96
C LEU A 41 -18.77 -7.00 39.87
N GLY A 42 -19.31 -6.76 38.68
CA GLY A 42 -20.48 -5.91 38.48
C GLY A 42 -20.82 -5.86 36.99
N GLY A 43 -21.70 -6.75 36.55
CA GLY A 43 -22.19 -6.75 35.17
C GLY A 43 -23.22 -5.65 34.94
N GLU A 44 -23.23 -5.09 33.74
CA GLU A 44 -24.43 -4.51 33.15
C GLU A 44 -24.28 -4.52 31.63
N TRP A 45 -25.22 -5.18 30.96
CA TRP A 45 -25.36 -5.16 29.51
C TRP A 45 -26.06 -3.86 29.12
N GLY A 46 -25.45 -3.09 28.21
CA GLY A 46 -26.06 -1.89 27.64
C GLY A 46 -25.35 -1.48 26.36
N ASP A 47 -25.86 -1.93 25.23
CA ASP A 47 -25.61 -1.34 23.91
C ASP A 47 -25.93 0.17 23.93
N THR A 48 -25.01 1.01 23.45
CA THR A 48 -25.31 2.09 22.49
C THR A 48 -24.04 2.82 22.03
N SER A 49 -23.76 2.67 20.73
CA SER A 49 -23.45 3.73 19.75
C SER A 49 -22.30 4.72 19.96
N SER A 50 -21.43 4.71 18.94
CA SER A 50 -20.83 5.83 18.21
C SER A 50 -19.78 6.73 18.88
N ASP A 51 -18.60 6.71 18.25
CA ASP A 51 -17.74 7.86 17.95
C ASP A 51 -17.06 8.57 19.12
N ALA A 52 -15.92 8.03 19.57
CA ALA A 52 -14.90 8.80 20.26
C ALA A 52 -13.50 8.18 20.08
N TRP A 53 -12.92 8.30 18.89
CA TRP A 53 -11.46 8.14 18.75
C TRP A 53 -10.80 9.49 19.05
N GLY A 54 -10.02 9.47 20.13
CA GLY A 54 -9.45 10.63 20.79
C GLY A 54 -8.50 11.44 19.92
N SER A 55 -8.61 12.76 20.13
CA SER A 55 -7.54 13.72 19.87
C SER A 55 -6.40 13.46 20.85
N GLY A 56 -5.17 13.31 20.36
CA GLY A 56 -4.02 12.95 21.20
C GLY A 56 -2.67 13.16 20.51
N TRP A 57 -2.35 14.43 20.25
CA TRP A 57 -1.02 15.06 20.32
C TRP A 57 0.22 14.15 20.25
N GLY A 58 0.81 14.05 19.06
CA GLY A 58 2.22 13.73 18.86
C GLY A 58 2.81 14.76 17.88
N GLU A 59 3.65 15.66 18.38
CA GLU A 59 4.41 16.60 17.56
C GLU A 59 5.37 15.85 16.62
N PRO A 60 5.46 16.21 15.32
CA PRO A 60 6.65 15.98 14.54
C PRO A 60 7.42 17.30 14.40
N ASN A 61 8.54 17.31 15.10
CA ASN A 61 9.67 18.22 14.98
C ASN A 61 10.09 18.42 13.50
N THR A 62 10.15 19.69 13.08
CA THR A 62 10.92 20.30 11.99
C THR A 62 11.53 19.40 10.90
N GLY A 63 10.85 19.29 9.77
CA GLY A 63 11.44 18.82 8.52
C GLY A 63 10.58 19.28 7.35
N TRP A 64 11.20 19.91 6.36
CA TRP A 64 10.60 20.50 5.15
C TRP A 64 9.94 19.48 4.18
N GLY A 65 9.27 18.45 4.72
CA GLY A 65 8.73 17.31 3.98
C GLY A 65 7.22 17.12 4.08
N HIS A 66 6.47 18.07 4.64
CA HIS A 66 5.02 18.01 4.61
C HIS A 66 4.48 18.43 3.24
N SER A 67 3.89 17.44 2.56
CA SER A 67 2.78 17.54 1.60
C SER A 67 2.55 18.93 1.02
N TYR A 68 2.87 19.11 -0.26
CA TYR A 68 2.63 20.34 -1.04
C TYR A 68 1.13 20.63 -1.28
N THR A 69 0.26 20.28 -0.34
CA THR A 69 -1.04 20.94 -0.14
C THR A 69 -0.89 22.20 0.73
N SER A 70 0.31 22.79 0.75
CA SER A 70 0.57 24.08 1.38
C SER A 70 -0.28 25.17 0.74
N ASN A 71 -1.25 25.60 1.54
CA ASN A 71 -1.90 26.89 1.62
C ASN A 71 -1.02 28.09 1.15
N TRP A 72 -0.86 28.24 -0.16
CA TRP A 72 -0.50 29.51 -0.81
C TRP A 72 -1.78 30.34 -0.84
N GLY A 73 -1.76 31.51 -0.21
CA GLY A 73 -2.96 32.31 0.10
C GLY A 73 -3.94 32.42 -1.06
N THR A 74 -5.12 31.81 -0.88
CA THR A 74 -6.48 32.16 -1.36
C THR A 74 -6.73 32.78 -2.74
N GLU A 75 -5.77 32.79 -3.66
CA GLU A 75 -5.99 32.92 -5.10
C GLU A 75 -5.17 31.82 -5.77
N TYR A 76 -5.83 30.68 -5.97
CA TYR A 76 -5.26 29.51 -6.62
C TYR A 76 -4.70 29.89 -7.98
N LEU A 77 -3.38 30.01 -8.09
CA LEU A 77 -2.72 29.78 -9.37
C LEU A 77 -2.87 28.29 -9.69
N THR A 78 -4.02 27.92 -10.26
CA THR A 78 -4.15 26.61 -10.89
C THR A 78 -3.03 26.47 -11.93
N ARG A 79 -2.52 25.27 -12.17
CA ARG A 79 -1.45 25.07 -13.18
C ARG A 79 -1.79 25.71 -14.56
N SER A 80 -3.08 25.78 -14.87
CA SER A 80 -3.65 26.45 -16.05
C SER A 80 -3.49 27.97 -16.04
N SER A 81 -3.54 28.63 -14.88
CA SER A 81 -3.35 30.08 -14.79
C SER A 81 -1.88 30.48 -14.99
N VAL A 82 -0.91 29.65 -14.58
CA VAL A 82 0.52 29.91 -14.81
C VAL A 82 0.83 30.06 -16.30
N LEU A 83 0.16 29.28 -17.16
CA LEU A 83 0.31 29.39 -18.62
C LEU A 83 -0.33 30.68 -19.18
N GLN A 84 -1.30 31.26 -18.49
CA GLN A 84 -1.92 32.54 -18.86
C GLN A 84 -1.16 33.74 -18.27
N THR A 85 -0.33 33.51 -17.26
CA THR A 85 0.38 34.54 -16.51
C THR A 85 1.90 34.28 -16.52
N VAL A 86 2.46 33.90 -17.66
CA VAL A 86 3.93 33.89 -17.81
C VAL A 86 4.43 35.31 -17.57
N ARG A 87 5.51 35.45 -16.81
CA ARG A 87 6.05 36.76 -16.46
C ARG A 87 6.39 37.57 -17.71
N SER A 88 6.06 38.86 -17.71
CA SER A 88 6.21 39.75 -18.87
C SER A 88 7.67 39.95 -19.30
N ASP A 89 8.59 39.78 -18.36
CA ASP A 89 10.05 39.85 -18.54
C ASP A 89 10.68 38.46 -18.73
N PHE A 90 9.91 37.42 -19.08
CA PHE A 90 10.44 36.07 -19.25
C PHE A 90 11.54 36.00 -20.32
N SER A 91 11.45 36.82 -21.37
CA SER A 91 12.50 36.92 -22.40
C SER A 91 13.84 37.41 -21.86
N SER A 92 13.84 38.14 -20.73
CA SER A 92 15.06 38.61 -20.04
C SER A 92 15.75 37.50 -19.24
N ALA A 93 15.13 36.33 -19.08
CA ALA A 93 15.75 35.19 -18.42
C ALA A 93 16.91 34.58 -19.24
N ASN A 94 17.10 35.00 -20.50
CA ASN A 94 18.16 34.52 -21.40
C ASN A 94 18.22 32.98 -21.51
N LEU A 95 17.07 32.31 -21.38
CA LEU A 95 16.99 30.86 -21.55
C LEU A 95 17.27 30.51 -23.00
N THR A 96 18.39 29.80 -23.23
CA THR A 96 18.68 29.16 -24.50
C THR A 96 18.23 27.70 -24.45
N ALA A 97 18.02 27.09 -25.62
CA ALA A 97 17.60 25.69 -25.69
C ALA A 97 18.56 24.76 -24.92
N THR A 98 19.87 25.00 -25.02
CA THR A 98 20.93 24.19 -24.40
C THR A 98 21.36 24.69 -23.02
N GLY A 99 20.89 25.85 -22.58
CA GLY A 99 21.44 26.57 -21.45
C GLY A 99 22.70 27.38 -21.81
N THR A 100 23.13 28.18 -20.85
CA THR A 100 24.32 29.03 -20.91
C THR A 100 25.34 28.57 -19.86
N ASP A 101 26.62 28.89 -20.04
CA ASP A 101 27.69 28.49 -19.11
C ASP A 101 27.52 29.11 -17.71
N ASP A 102 26.80 30.24 -17.62
CA ASP A 102 26.47 30.95 -16.37
C ASP A 102 25.13 30.50 -15.74
N ARG A 103 24.48 29.47 -16.30
CA ARG A 103 23.21 28.96 -15.76
C ARG A 103 23.42 28.37 -14.37
N ASN A 104 22.63 28.84 -13.41
CA ASN A 104 22.64 28.34 -12.03
C ASN A 104 22.08 26.89 -11.94
N PRO A 105 22.90 25.88 -11.56
CA PRO A 105 22.49 24.48 -11.50
C PRO A 105 21.88 24.07 -10.14
N SER A 106 21.73 24.99 -9.18
CA SER A 106 21.31 24.66 -7.80
C SER A 106 19.97 23.94 -7.67
N LEU A 107 19.12 23.96 -8.70
CA LEU A 107 17.85 23.25 -8.72
C LEU A 107 17.94 21.86 -9.38
N ASP A 108 19.02 21.55 -10.10
CA ASP A 108 19.09 20.39 -10.98
C ASP A 108 19.01 19.05 -10.25
N ASP A 109 19.40 19.00 -8.98
CA ASP A 109 19.35 17.78 -8.17
C ASP A 109 17.98 17.59 -7.50
N LEU A 110 17.07 18.56 -7.61
CA LEU A 110 15.75 18.45 -7.02
C LEU A 110 14.90 17.39 -7.75
N HIS A 111 14.05 16.70 -6.99
CA HIS A 111 13.05 15.79 -7.54
C HIS A 111 12.10 16.50 -8.51
N ASN A 112 11.56 15.76 -9.47
CA ASN A 112 10.76 16.30 -10.58
C ASN A 112 9.61 17.21 -10.14
N GLU A 113 8.93 16.87 -9.04
CA GLU A 113 7.81 17.66 -8.50
C GLU A 113 8.28 19.03 -7.97
N ALA A 114 9.26 19.04 -7.06
CA ALA A 114 9.80 20.27 -6.48
C ALA A 114 10.47 21.14 -7.56
N TRP A 115 11.26 20.51 -8.44
CA TRP A 115 11.92 21.18 -9.56
C TRP A 115 10.90 21.89 -10.46
N SER A 116 9.90 21.15 -10.95
CA SER A 116 8.90 21.72 -11.87
C SER A 116 8.05 22.80 -11.22
N SER A 117 7.69 22.64 -9.95
CA SER A 117 6.91 23.64 -9.21
C SER A 117 7.67 24.96 -9.05
N ILE A 118 8.96 24.90 -8.66
CA ILE A 118 9.81 26.09 -8.52
C ILE A 118 10.02 26.76 -9.88
N GLN A 119 10.31 25.99 -10.94
CA GLN A 119 10.52 26.55 -12.27
C GLN A 119 9.26 27.22 -12.82
N LEU A 120 8.08 26.62 -12.61
CA LEU A 120 6.79 27.20 -12.98
C LEU A 120 6.50 28.49 -12.20
N TYR A 121 6.73 28.49 -10.88
CA TYR A 121 6.55 29.69 -10.05
C TYR A 121 7.48 30.83 -10.51
N ARG A 122 8.77 30.55 -10.72
CA ARG A 122 9.74 31.53 -11.25
C ARG A 122 9.39 32.06 -12.64
N SER A 123 8.66 31.27 -13.43
CA SER A 123 8.16 31.64 -14.76
C SER A 123 6.86 32.46 -14.71
N SER A 124 6.22 32.61 -13.55
CA SER A 124 4.93 33.28 -13.40
C SER A 124 5.05 34.77 -13.04
N GLU A 125 4.03 35.56 -13.39
CA GLU A 125 3.88 36.96 -12.96
C GLU A 125 3.88 37.12 -11.44
N GLN A 126 3.35 36.14 -10.71
CA GLN A 126 3.38 36.16 -9.25
C GLN A 126 4.82 36.03 -8.74
N GLY A 127 5.60 35.10 -9.28
CA GLY A 127 7.03 34.99 -8.98
C GLY A 127 7.77 36.29 -9.26
N ARG A 128 7.43 37.00 -10.35
CA ARG A 128 7.99 38.32 -10.64
C ARG A 128 7.64 39.36 -9.57
N LYS A 129 6.36 39.46 -9.17
CA LYS A 129 5.89 40.40 -8.12
C LYS A 129 6.56 40.13 -6.78
N ASP A 130 6.83 38.87 -6.48
CA ASP A 130 7.49 38.42 -5.26
C ASP A 130 9.03 38.51 -5.35
N HIS A 131 9.57 39.10 -6.44
CA HIS A 131 11.00 39.21 -6.70
C HIS A 131 11.74 37.85 -6.75
N ALA A 132 11.05 36.79 -7.16
CA ALA A 132 11.67 35.48 -7.37
C ALA A 132 12.70 35.55 -8.50
N PRO A 133 13.81 34.80 -8.39
CA PRO A 133 14.81 34.69 -9.46
C PRO A 133 14.20 34.21 -10.78
N PHE A 134 14.87 34.47 -11.89
CA PHE A 134 14.49 33.91 -13.18
C PHE A 134 14.53 32.37 -13.17
N PRO A 135 13.70 31.73 -14.01
CA PRO A 135 13.78 30.28 -14.23
C PRO A 135 15.15 29.91 -14.81
N THR A 136 15.60 28.68 -14.57
CA THR A 136 16.95 28.20 -14.92
C THR A 136 16.94 26.84 -15.62
N PHE A 137 15.79 26.40 -16.13
CA PHE A 137 15.67 25.13 -16.84
C PHE A 137 16.19 25.23 -18.28
N THR A 138 16.67 24.12 -18.82
CA THR A 138 16.95 23.96 -20.26
C THR A 138 15.91 23.06 -20.92
N LEU A 139 15.78 23.14 -22.25
CA LEU A 139 14.84 22.28 -22.97
C LEU A 139 15.18 20.79 -22.81
N PRO A 140 16.45 20.34 -22.93
CA PRO A 140 16.83 18.96 -22.64
C PRO A 140 16.46 18.50 -21.23
N GLN A 141 16.60 19.36 -20.21
CA GLN A 141 16.21 19.01 -18.84
C GLN A 141 14.69 18.79 -18.72
N VAL A 142 13.89 19.68 -19.31
CA VAL A 142 12.42 19.53 -19.31
C VAL A 142 12.02 18.22 -19.98
N GLU A 143 12.59 17.93 -21.17
CA GLU A 143 12.27 16.73 -21.93
C GLU A 143 12.69 15.45 -21.20
N GLN A 144 13.91 15.41 -20.66
CA GLN A 144 14.40 14.28 -19.88
C GLN A 144 13.50 14.01 -18.67
N ARG A 145 13.19 15.05 -17.88
CA ARG A 145 12.34 14.90 -16.70
C ARG A 145 10.91 14.51 -17.07
N PHE A 146 10.38 15.04 -18.17
CA PHE A 146 9.07 14.65 -18.68
C PHE A 146 9.02 13.16 -19.04
N GLN A 147 10.03 12.66 -19.76
CA GLN A 147 10.15 11.24 -20.10
C GLN A 147 10.30 10.36 -18.85
N GLN A 148 11.10 10.77 -17.87
CA GLN A 148 11.24 10.05 -16.60
C GLN A 148 9.92 9.94 -15.83
N VAL A 149 9.15 11.02 -15.76
CA VAL A 149 7.83 11.02 -15.12
C VAL A 149 6.86 10.12 -15.88
N GLN A 150 6.83 10.19 -17.22
CA GLN A 150 5.99 9.30 -18.02
C GLN A 150 6.33 7.83 -17.82
N ALA A 151 7.62 7.48 -17.81
CA ALA A 151 8.07 6.11 -17.56
C ALA A 151 7.64 5.63 -16.17
N SER A 152 7.81 6.48 -15.14
CA SER A 152 7.39 6.18 -13.77
C SER A 152 5.88 5.95 -13.69
N ILE A 153 5.06 6.77 -14.35
CA ILE A 153 3.60 6.59 -14.41
C ILE A 153 3.25 5.21 -15.01
N ARG A 154 3.87 4.83 -16.12
CA ARG A 154 3.61 3.53 -16.76
C ARG A 154 3.95 2.36 -15.84
N ILE A 155 5.07 2.45 -15.12
CA ILE A 155 5.47 1.43 -14.13
C ILE A 155 4.43 1.33 -13.02
N ARG A 156 4.05 2.45 -12.40
CA ARG A 156 3.08 2.45 -11.30
C ARG A 156 1.69 1.97 -11.73
N LEU A 157 1.26 2.28 -12.95
CA LEU A 157 0.00 1.75 -13.49
C LEU A 157 0.03 0.23 -13.63
N ARG A 158 1.15 -0.34 -14.10
CA ARG A 158 1.32 -1.79 -14.20
C ARG A 158 1.34 -2.46 -12.82
N GLU A 159 2.07 -1.89 -11.86
CA GLU A 159 2.08 -2.38 -10.47
C GLU A 159 0.68 -2.36 -9.86
N LYS A 160 -0.09 -1.28 -10.08
CA LYS A 160 -1.47 -1.18 -9.63
C LYS A 160 -2.35 -2.30 -10.22
N GLU A 161 -2.20 -2.60 -11.50
CA GLU A 161 -2.95 -3.67 -12.17
C GLU A 161 -2.60 -5.05 -11.61
N VAL A 162 -1.30 -5.33 -11.38
CA VAL A 162 -0.85 -6.58 -10.75
C VAL A 162 -1.47 -6.74 -9.36
N LEU A 163 -1.38 -5.72 -8.52
CA LEU A 163 -1.96 -5.75 -7.17
C LEU A 163 -3.49 -5.91 -7.19
N ALA A 164 -4.18 -5.30 -8.15
CA ALA A 164 -5.63 -5.46 -8.29
C ALA A 164 -6.01 -6.92 -8.59
N ASN A 165 -5.27 -7.56 -9.49
CA ASN A 165 -5.49 -8.98 -9.83
C ASN A 165 -5.18 -9.90 -8.64
N GLU A 166 -4.14 -9.61 -7.86
CA GLU A 166 -3.82 -10.36 -6.64
C GLU A 166 -4.94 -10.23 -5.58
N ILE A 167 -5.46 -9.02 -5.39
CA ILE A 167 -6.59 -8.77 -4.47
C ILE A 167 -7.82 -9.56 -4.92
N GLU A 168 -8.13 -9.57 -6.21
CA GLU A 168 -9.26 -10.33 -6.77
C GLU A 168 -9.08 -11.85 -6.55
N ALA A 169 -7.88 -12.38 -6.82
CA ALA A 169 -7.58 -13.79 -6.59
C ALA A 169 -7.71 -14.19 -5.11
N MET A 170 -7.22 -13.35 -4.20
CA MET A 170 -7.38 -13.58 -2.76
C MET A 170 -8.84 -13.52 -2.31
N ALA A 171 -9.62 -12.57 -2.86
CA ALA A 171 -11.05 -12.46 -2.57
C ALA A 171 -11.83 -13.71 -3.01
N GLN A 172 -11.53 -14.24 -4.20
CA GLN A 172 -12.12 -15.47 -4.69
C GLN A 172 -11.75 -16.68 -3.82
N ASN A 173 -10.47 -16.82 -3.44
CA ASN A 173 -10.03 -17.89 -2.55
C ASN A 173 -10.74 -17.86 -1.19
N LEU A 174 -10.95 -16.66 -0.64
CA LEU A 174 -11.67 -16.45 0.60
C LEU A 174 -13.15 -16.82 0.46
N ALA A 175 -13.79 -16.48 -0.65
CA ALA A 175 -15.17 -16.86 -0.94
C ALA A 175 -15.33 -18.39 -1.01
N ASP A 176 -14.42 -19.08 -1.69
CA ASP A 176 -14.43 -20.55 -1.79
C ASP A 176 -14.24 -21.22 -0.42
N LYS A 177 -13.30 -20.71 0.38
CA LYS A 177 -13.09 -21.19 1.76
C LYS A 177 -14.31 -20.96 2.65
N LYS A 178 -14.97 -19.80 2.55
CA LYS A 178 -16.23 -19.52 3.28
C LYS A 178 -17.34 -20.48 2.88
N LYS A 179 -17.50 -20.75 1.58
CA LYS A 179 -18.48 -21.71 1.07
C LYS A 179 -18.22 -23.11 1.65
N LYS A 180 -16.97 -23.58 1.59
CA LYS A 180 -16.59 -24.89 2.15
C LYS A 180 -16.80 -24.97 3.66
N ALA A 181 -16.48 -23.90 4.40
CA ALA A 181 -16.74 -23.84 5.84
C ALA A 181 -18.23 -23.99 6.16
N LYS A 182 -19.10 -23.33 5.39
CA LYS A 182 -20.55 -23.48 5.52
C LYS A 182 -21.02 -24.91 5.22
N GLU A 183 -20.53 -25.52 4.15
CA GLU A 183 -20.87 -26.91 3.81
C GLU A 183 -20.44 -27.91 4.92
N ILE A 184 -19.31 -27.64 5.57
CA ILE A 184 -18.86 -28.44 6.72
C ILE A 184 -19.79 -28.23 7.92
N GLU A 185 -20.17 -26.99 8.22
CA GLU A 185 -21.09 -26.68 9.32
C GLU A 185 -22.45 -27.36 9.11
N ASP A 186 -23.03 -27.26 7.92
CA ASP A 186 -24.30 -27.91 7.58
C ASP A 186 -24.23 -29.43 7.77
N LYS A 187 -23.11 -30.06 7.38
CA LYS A 187 -22.87 -31.50 7.60
C LYS A 187 -22.73 -31.84 9.08
N LEU A 188 -22.04 -31.00 9.86
CA LEU A 188 -21.88 -31.19 11.30
C LEU A 188 -23.23 -31.15 12.01
N VAL A 189 -24.10 -30.20 11.64
CA VAL A 189 -25.47 -30.13 12.16
C VAL A 189 -26.23 -31.42 11.83
N SER A 190 -26.19 -31.88 10.58
CA SER A 190 -26.87 -33.12 10.18
C SER A 190 -26.36 -34.34 10.95
N LEU A 191 -25.04 -34.48 11.12
CA LEU A 191 -24.45 -35.60 11.83
C LEU A 191 -24.81 -35.59 13.32
N LYS A 192 -24.81 -34.42 13.97
CA LYS A 192 -25.24 -34.28 15.36
C LYS A 192 -26.69 -34.76 15.53
N PHE A 193 -27.57 -34.35 14.62
CA PHE A 193 -28.96 -34.82 14.61
C PHE A 193 -29.06 -36.34 14.45
N SER A 194 -28.34 -36.94 13.49
CA SER A 194 -28.35 -38.40 13.32
C SER A 194 -27.78 -39.16 14.53
N VAL A 195 -26.80 -38.59 15.24
CA VAL A 195 -26.28 -39.19 16.49
C VAL A 195 -27.36 -39.23 17.57
N GLU A 196 -28.16 -38.17 17.70
CA GLU A 196 -29.27 -38.12 18.65
C GLU A 196 -30.35 -39.17 18.31
N GLU A 197 -30.77 -39.25 17.04
CA GLU A 197 -31.75 -40.26 16.59
C GLU A 197 -31.26 -41.69 16.82
N LEU A 198 -30.00 -41.98 16.47
CA LEU A 198 -29.41 -43.31 16.68
C LEU A 198 -29.30 -43.66 18.16
N ARG A 199 -29.02 -42.68 19.02
CA ARG A 199 -29.00 -42.89 20.47
C ARG A 199 -30.38 -43.27 21.00
N ASP A 200 -31.43 -42.62 20.54
CA ASP A 200 -32.81 -42.94 20.92
C ASP A 200 -33.23 -44.32 20.43
N LEU A 201 -32.92 -44.65 19.17
CA LEU A 201 -33.16 -46.00 18.63
C LEU A 201 -32.41 -47.08 19.40
N HIS A 202 -31.16 -46.82 19.80
CA HIS A 202 -30.37 -47.74 20.61
C HIS A 202 -31.00 -47.99 21.99
N LEU A 203 -31.53 -46.95 22.65
CA LEU A 203 -32.26 -47.08 23.91
C LEU A 203 -33.53 -47.93 23.75
N ILE A 204 -34.31 -47.69 22.70
CA ILE A 204 -35.52 -48.47 22.39
C ILE A 204 -35.17 -49.94 22.15
N ALA A 205 -34.14 -50.20 21.33
CA ALA A 205 -33.68 -51.54 21.01
C ALA A 205 -33.30 -52.31 22.29
N HIS A 206 -32.51 -51.70 23.18
CA HIS A 206 -32.13 -52.28 24.47
C HIS A 206 -33.32 -52.58 25.38
N ALA A 207 -34.40 -51.78 25.33
CA ALA A 207 -35.56 -51.94 26.20
C ALA A 207 -36.59 -52.94 25.66
N ARG A 208 -36.61 -53.21 24.35
CA ARG A 208 -37.74 -53.90 23.67
C ARG A 208 -37.35 -55.14 22.89
N LEU A 209 -36.09 -55.31 22.51
CA LEU A 209 -35.64 -56.50 21.80
C LEU A 209 -35.21 -57.59 22.80
N PRO A 210 -35.61 -58.86 22.57
CA PRO A 210 -35.29 -59.99 23.45
C PRO A 210 -33.83 -60.43 23.40
#